data_AF-R0CX85-F1
#
_entry.id   AF-R0CX85-F1
#
_cell.length_a   1.000
_cell.length_b   1.000
_cell.length_c   1.000
_cell.angle_alpha   90.00
_cell.angle_beta   90.00
_cell.angle_gamma   90.00
#
_symmetry.space_group_name_H-M   'P 1'
#
loop_
_entity.id
_entity.type
_entity.pdbx_description
1 polymer ?
#
loop_
_entity_poly.entity_id
_entity_poly.type
_entity_poly.pdbx_seq_one_letter_code
_entity_poly.pdbx_strand_id
1 'polypeptide(L)'
;MKLSFEYGAGLMAAELPDNTDVFIPGETVADPPCIPEDRLVEKTLESIRNPMGMEPLSRLAHKGSKVTIIFPDRVKGGEQPTSHRKISIKLILKELYDAGVEKKDILLICSNGLHRKNTEAEIHNILGDELFHEFWHSHQIINHDSEDYEHLVDLGTTDRGDPVLMNKYVYDSDVAILIGHIQGNPYGGYSGGYKHCATGITHWRSIASHHVPEVMHRKDFTPVSGKSLMRTKFDEIGQYMEKCMGKKFFCCDAVLDTKSRQIEINSGYAKVMQPHSWITADKRTYVPWAERKYDVMIFGMPQFFHYGEGMGTNPIMLMQAISAQVIRHKRIMSDNCVIICSSLCNGYFHDELWPYTREMYDMFQHDFMNTLPDMNRYGEYFATNEEYIRKYRYCNAFHPFHGFSMISCGHIAEMNTSAIYLCGAQEPGYARGMGLKTRATIEEALADAKKKFVGQNPNILALPQTFKLGAVHLMMKDEAYEGKGQEDCGCACHMHGQMV
;
A
#
# COMPACT_ATOMS: atom_id res chain seq x y z
N MET A 1 -26.62 18.01 -8.83
CA MET A 1 -25.32 18.21 -9.49
C MET A 1 -24.90 16.95 -10.23
N LYS A 2 -24.27 17.08 -11.41
CA LYS A 2 -23.83 15.95 -12.23
C LYS A 2 -22.34 15.64 -12.00
N LEU A 3 -22.01 14.41 -11.63
CA LEU A 3 -20.64 13.92 -11.45
C LEU A 3 -20.39 12.65 -12.29
N SER A 4 -19.11 12.32 -12.48
CA SER A 4 -18.69 11.10 -13.20
C SER A 4 -17.66 10.34 -12.37
N PHE A 5 -17.84 9.02 -12.28
CA PHE A 5 -17.00 8.11 -11.51
C PHE A 5 -16.39 7.03 -12.39
N GLU A 6 -15.23 6.49 -12.01
CA GLU A 6 -14.55 5.47 -12.78
C GLU A 6 -15.41 4.20 -12.95
N TYR A 7 -15.39 3.64 -14.15
CA TYR A 7 -16.14 2.43 -14.49
C TYR A 7 -15.41 1.68 -15.61
N GLY A 8 -14.49 0.79 -15.21
CA GLY A 8 -13.66 0.05 -16.15
C GLY A 8 -12.65 0.93 -16.87
N ALA A 9 -12.74 1.00 -18.20
CA ALA A 9 -11.94 1.94 -19.01
C ALA A 9 -12.63 3.31 -19.18
N GLY A 10 -13.91 3.43 -18.81
CA GLY A 10 -14.71 4.64 -18.98
C GLY A 10 -15.17 5.24 -17.64
N LEU A 11 -16.26 5.99 -17.72
CA LEU A 11 -16.89 6.66 -16.58
C LEU A 11 -18.39 6.35 -16.52
N MET A 12 -18.95 6.29 -15.32
CA MET A 12 -20.39 6.28 -15.04
C MET A 12 -20.80 7.66 -14.53
N ALA A 13 -21.71 8.33 -15.24
CA ALA A 13 -22.29 9.58 -14.78
C ALA A 13 -23.37 9.32 -13.73
N ALA A 14 -23.53 10.26 -12.79
CA ALA A 14 -24.59 10.25 -11.80
C ALA A 14 -25.10 11.66 -11.50
N GLU A 15 -26.40 11.80 -11.31
CA GLU A 15 -27.04 13.01 -10.79
C GLU A 15 -27.20 12.87 -9.27
N LEU A 16 -26.42 13.65 -8.51
CA LEU A 16 -26.42 13.65 -7.05
C LEU A 16 -27.13 14.89 -6.50
N PRO A 17 -27.65 14.86 -5.26
CA PRO A 17 -28.19 16.05 -4.59
C PRO A 17 -27.18 17.21 -4.55
N ASP A 18 -27.64 18.45 -4.64
CA ASP A 18 -26.76 19.63 -4.69
C ASP A 18 -26.01 19.89 -3.37
N ASN A 19 -26.42 19.26 -2.27
CA ASN A 19 -25.72 19.28 -0.98
C ASN A 19 -24.67 18.16 -0.84
N THR A 20 -24.25 17.53 -1.94
CA THR A 20 -23.18 16.54 -1.94
C THR A 20 -21.83 17.25 -1.87
N ASP A 21 -21.00 16.86 -0.90
CA ASP A 21 -19.63 17.33 -0.83
C ASP A 21 -18.75 16.53 -1.81
N VAL A 22 -17.82 17.20 -2.47
CA VAL A 22 -16.90 16.57 -3.43
C VAL A 22 -15.47 16.79 -2.97
N PHE A 23 -14.69 15.71 -2.88
CA PHE A 23 -13.28 15.79 -2.55
C PHE A 23 -12.40 15.09 -3.60
N ILE A 24 -11.42 15.82 -4.12
CA ILE A 24 -10.40 15.32 -5.04
C ILE A 24 -9.02 15.62 -4.43
N PRO A 25 -8.18 14.59 -4.14
CA PRO A 25 -6.85 14.79 -3.59
C PRO A 25 -5.99 15.74 -4.43
N GLY A 26 -5.35 16.72 -3.79
CA GLY A 26 -4.49 17.71 -4.46
C GLY A 26 -5.24 18.81 -5.22
N GLU A 27 -6.56 18.71 -5.41
CA GLU A 27 -7.39 19.74 -6.06
C GLU A 27 -8.29 20.46 -5.06
N THR A 28 -9.10 19.73 -4.28
CA THR A 28 -9.98 20.33 -3.25
C THR A 28 -9.16 20.96 -2.12
N VAL A 29 -8.09 20.27 -1.70
CA VAL A 29 -7.05 20.79 -0.82
C VAL A 29 -5.72 20.50 -1.50
N ALA A 30 -4.93 21.56 -1.73
CA ALA A 30 -3.63 21.45 -2.38
C ALA A 30 -2.66 20.62 -1.53
N ASP A 31 -1.85 19.78 -2.17
CA ASP A 31 -0.70 19.17 -1.52
C ASP A 31 0.30 20.26 -1.05
N PRO A 32 1.13 19.97 -0.03
CA PRO A 32 2.29 20.80 0.26
C PRO A 32 3.17 21.00 -0.99
N PRO A 33 3.86 22.15 -1.11
CA PRO A 33 4.67 22.45 -2.29
C PRO A 33 5.77 21.41 -2.48
N CYS A 34 5.90 20.90 -3.71
CA CYS A 34 6.99 20.00 -4.08
C CYS A 34 8.31 20.78 -4.28
N ILE A 35 9.43 20.07 -4.17
CA ILE A 35 10.76 20.57 -4.52
C ILE A 35 10.75 20.93 -6.02
N PRO A 36 11.17 22.15 -6.40
CA PRO A 36 11.32 22.53 -7.80
C PRO A 36 12.26 21.59 -8.57
N GLU A 37 11.94 21.27 -9.82
CA GLU A 37 12.69 20.28 -10.61
C GLU A 37 14.18 20.61 -10.76
N ASP A 38 14.51 21.89 -10.91
CA ASP A 38 15.88 22.41 -11.00
C ASP A 38 16.68 22.25 -9.70
N ARG A 39 16.01 21.97 -8.58
CA ARG A 39 16.61 21.75 -7.26
C ARG A 39 16.60 20.29 -6.80
N LEU A 40 15.97 19.38 -7.53
CA LEU A 40 15.84 17.98 -7.12
C LEU A 40 17.21 17.31 -6.94
N VAL A 41 18.15 17.54 -7.85
CA VAL A 41 19.50 16.98 -7.77
C VAL A 41 20.26 17.51 -6.56
N GLU A 42 20.23 18.83 -6.35
CA GLU A 42 20.85 19.50 -5.20
C GLU A 42 20.33 18.91 -3.88
N LYS A 43 19.00 18.89 -3.71
CA LYS A 43 18.34 18.42 -2.49
C LYS A 43 18.54 16.94 -2.23
N THR A 44 18.54 16.12 -3.27
CA THR A 44 18.80 14.69 -3.15
C THR A 44 20.26 14.44 -2.71
N LEU A 45 21.24 15.12 -3.32
CA LEU A 45 22.64 15.02 -2.91
C LEU A 45 22.88 15.52 -1.49
N GLU A 46 22.26 16.64 -1.10
CA GLU A 46 22.32 17.18 0.26
C GLU A 46 21.90 16.12 1.28
N SER A 47 20.77 15.46 1.03
CA SER A 47 20.25 14.38 1.87
C SER A 47 21.20 13.18 1.92
N ILE A 48 21.69 12.69 0.78
CA ILE A 48 22.61 11.53 0.71
C ILE A 48 23.93 11.80 1.46
N ARG A 49 24.46 13.02 1.40
CA ARG A 49 25.74 13.39 2.00
C ARG A 49 25.65 13.76 3.48
N ASN A 50 24.44 14.06 3.97
CA ASN A 50 24.18 14.38 5.37
C ASN A 50 23.12 13.44 5.96
N PRO A 51 23.34 12.12 5.95
CA PRO A 51 22.34 11.16 6.41
C PRO A 51 22.07 11.26 7.91
N MET A 52 20.82 11.07 8.31
CA MET A 52 20.40 11.12 9.70
C MET A 52 20.81 9.83 10.44
N GLY A 53 21.57 9.96 11.53
CA GLY A 53 21.86 8.85 12.46
C GLY A 53 22.80 7.76 11.95
N MET A 54 23.56 8.03 10.87
CA MET A 54 24.63 7.17 10.35
C MET A 54 25.65 7.97 9.52
N GLU A 55 26.73 7.32 9.09
CA GLU A 55 27.75 7.91 8.21
C GLU A 55 27.26 7.97 6.74
N PRO A 56 27.78 8.90 5.90
CA PRO A 56 27.49 8.95 4.48
C PRO A 56 28.11 7.78 3.71
N LEU A 57 27.58 7.53 2.49
CA LEU A 57 28.04 6.45 1.62
C LEU A 57 29.55 6.51 1.32
N SER A 58 30.13 7.71 1.25
CA SER A 58 31.58 7.93 1.07
C SER A 58 32.45 7.41 2.22
N ARG A 59 31.84 7.05 3.35
CA ARG A 59 32.50 6.45 4.52
C ARG A 59 32.08 4.99 4.75
N LEU A 60 30.87 4.64 4.35
CA LEU A 60 30.33 3.28 4.47
C LEU A 60 30.84 2.35 3.35
N ALA A 61 31.08 2.89 2.16
CA ALA A 61 31.59 2.16 1.02
C ALA A 61 33.07 2.50 0.78
N HIS A 62 33.75 1.52 0.20
CA HIS A 62 35.14 1.59 -0.25
C HIS A 62 35.35 0.63 -1.44
N LYS A 63 36.52 0.70 -2.08
CA LYS A 63 36.88 -0.24 -3.13
C LYS A 63 36.75 -1.69 -2.66
N GLY A 64 36.00 -2.50 -3.40
CA GLY A 64 35.72 -3.90 -3.09
C GLY A 64 34.46 -4.15 -2.25
N SER A 65 33.71 -3.09 -1.85
CA SER A 65 32.41 -3.28 -1.20
C SER A 65 31.41 -3.90 -2.15
N LYS A 66 30.65 -4.88 -1.69
CA LYS A 66 29.42 -5.34 -2.33
C LYS A 66 28.26 -4.46 -1.91
N VAL A 67 27.53 -3.92 -2.87
CA VAL A 67 26.41 -3.01 -2.62
C VAL A 67 25.13 -3.58 -3.18
N THR A 68 24.06 -3.56 -2.40
CA THR A 68 22.72 -3.86 -2.91
C THR A 68 21.84 -2.62 -2.80
N ILE A 69 21.24 -2.20 -3.92
CA ILE A 69 20.28 -1.09 -3.99
C ILE A 69 18.89 -1.67 -4.20
N ILE A 70 18.02 -1.49 -3.20
CA ILE A 70 16.66 -2.01 -3.19
C ILE A 70 15.71 -0.88 -3.53
N PHE A 71 14.86 -1.07 -4.54
CA PHE A 71 13.91 -0.07 -5.01
C PHE A 71 12.49 -0.66 -5.12
N PRO A 72 11.43 0.13 -4.86
CA PRO A 72 10.07 -0.35 -4.89
C PRO A 72 9.61 -0.67 -6.30
N ASP A 73 8.66 -1.59 -6.39
CA ASP A 73 8.02 -2.02 -7.63
C ASP A 73 7.08 -0.96 -8.21
N ARG A 74 6.52 -1.25 -9.40
CA ARG A 74 5.63 -0.34 -10.12
C ARG A 74 4.34 0.03 -9.37
N VAL A 75 3.91 -0.75 -8.38
CA VAL A 75 2.72 -0.44 -7.55
C VAL A 75 2.89 0.87 -6.77
N LYS A 76 4.14 1.32 -6.53
CA LYS A 76 4.43 2.59 -5.85
C LYS A 76 4.45 3.81 -6.77
N GLY A 77 4.09 3.66 -8.06
CA GLY A 77 4.08 4.75 -9.04
C GLY A 77 5.48 5.32 -9.28
N GLY A 78 5.56 6.56 -9.76
CA GLY A 78 6.84 7.25 -9.96
C GLY A 78 7.58 6.83 -11.24
N GLU A 79 6.90 6.82 -12.39
CA GLU A 79 7.49 6.53 -13.71
C GLU A 79 7.92 7.79 -14.47
N GLN A 80 7.55 8.98 -14.00
CA GLN A 80 7.91 10.24 -14.64
C GLN A 80 9.44 10.45 -14.71
N PRO A 81 9.96 11.27 -15.64
CA PRO A 81 11.41 11.43 -15.85
C PRO A 81 12.19 11.86 -14.59
N THR A 82 11.58 12.70 -13.75
CA THR A 82 12.17 13.25 -12.52
C THR A 82 11.80 12.45 -11.27
N SER A 83 11.36 11.19 -11.41
CA SER A 83 10.93 10.39 -10.26
C SER A 83 12.06 10.11 -9.27
N HIS A 84 11.69 9.92 -8.00
CA HIS A 84 12.63 9.77 -6.89
C HIS A 84 13.66 8.68 -7.16
N ARG A 85 13.21 7.48 -7.56
CA ARG A 85 14.10 6.35 -7.90
C ARG A 85 15.14 6.71 -8.96
N LYS A 86 14.71 7.34 -10.05
CA LYS A 86 15.60 7.68 -11.18
C LYS A 86 16.70 8.65 -10.76
N ILE A 87 16.35 9.64 -9.93
CA ILE A 87 17.31 10.66 -9.46
C ILE A 87 18.19 10.09 -8.35
N SER A 88 17.60 9.51 -7.30
CA SER A 88 18.35 9.07 -6.11
C SER A 88 19.31 7.94 -6.43
N ILE A 89 18.91 6.93 -7.22
CA ILE A 89 19.80 5.82 -7.57
C ILE A 89 21.00 6.32 -8.38
N LYS A 90 20.81 7.20 -9.37
CA LYS A 90 21.93 7.77 -10.15
C LYS A 90 22.94 8.51 -9.26
N LEU A 91 22.44 9.32 -8.33
CA LEU A 91 23.29 10.09 -7.43
C LEU A 91 24.00 9.20 -6.39
N ILE A 92 23.33 8.17 -5.91
CA ILE A 92 23.91 7.15 -5.03
C ILE A 92 25.02 6.39 -5.76
N LEU A 93 24.78 5.94 -7.00
CA LEU A 93 25.80 5.27 -7.82
C LEU A 93 27.03 6.15 -8.00
N LYS A 94 26.84 7.47 -8.23
CA LYS A 94 27.96 8.41 -8.29
C LYS A 94 28.79 8.41 -7.01
N GLU A 95 28.17 8.53 -5.83
CA GLU A 95 28.90 8.51 -4.56
C GLU A 95 29.62 7.17 -4.31
N LEU A 96 29.03 6.05 -4.75
CA LEU A 96 29.65 4.72 -4.65
C LEU A 96 30.87 4.58 -5.57
N TYR A 97 30.75 5.03 -6.83
CA TYR A 97 31.86 5.04 -7.78
C TYR A 97 33.00 5.96 -7.34
N ASP A 98 32.68 7.14 -6.79
CA ASP A 98 33.66 8.06 -6.22
C ASP A 98 34.37 7.45 -4.98
N ALA A 99 33.69 6.58 -4.22
CA ALA A 99 34.27 5.78 -3.14
C ALA A 99 35.08 4.55 -3.62
N GLY A 100 35.12 4.30 -4.94
CA GLY A 100 35.88 3.23 -5.58
C GLY A 100 35.16 1.89 -5.71
N VAL A 101 33.85 1.82 -5.43
CA VAL A 101 33.03 0.63 -5.72
C VAL A 101 33.00 0.41 -7.23
N GLU A 102 33.20 -0.82 -7.68
CA GLU A 102 33.14 -1.14 -9.11
C GLU A 102 31.71 -1.55 -9.49
N LYS A 103 31.27 -1.23 -10.72
CA LYS A 103 29.94 -1.61 -11.22
C LYS A 103 29.60 -3.08 -10.97
N LYS A 104 30.55 -3.99 -11.16
CA LYS A 104 30.37 -5.44 -10.99
C LYS A 104 29.95 -5.86 -9.57
N ASP A 105 30.21 -5.00 -8.57
CA ASP A 105 29.94 -5.27 -7.16
C ASP A 105 28.60 -4.67 -6.70
N ILE A 106 27.79 -4.13 -7.62
CA ILE A 106 26.50 -3.49 -7.33
C ILE A 106 25.35 -4.37 -7.85
N LEU A 107 24.34 -4.63 -7.03
CA LEU A 107 23.11 -5.33 -7.42
C LEU A 107 21.89 -4.44 -7.16
N LEU A 108 20.97 -4.37 -8.11
CA LEU A 108 19.69 -3.66 -8.00
C LEU A 108 18.56 -4.70 -7.80
N ILE A 109 17.77 -4.54 -6.74
CA ILE A 109 16.64 -5.45 -6.42
C ILE A 109 15.33 -4.67 -6.39
N CYS A 110 14.41 -5.05 -7.29
CA CYS A 110 13.01 -4.63 -7.21
C CYS A 110 12.34 -5.35 -6.04
N SER A 111 11.85 -4.61 -5.06
CA SER A 111 11.29 -5.13 -3.81
C SER A 111 9.79 -5.40 -3.93
N ASN A 112 9.41 -6.32 -4.82
CA ASN A 112 8.01 -6.65 -5.10
C ASN A 112 7.34 -7.49 -3.98
N GLY A 113 8.08 -8.09 -3.05
CA GLY A 113 7.50 -8.94 -2.01
C GLY A 113 6.60 -10.04 -2.59
N LEU A 114 5.35 -10.07 -2.15
CA LEU A 114 4.32 -11.01 -2.65
C LEU A 114 3.62 -10.55 -3.93
N HIS A 115 3.93 -9.35 -4.42
CA HIS A 115 3.45 -8.92 -5.72
C HIS A 115 4.13 -9.71 -6.82
N ARG A 116 3.48 -9.76 -7.98
CA ARG A 116 4.12 -10.32 -9.16
C ARG A 116 5.44 -9.62 -9.48
N LYS A 117 6.38 -10.38 -10.03
CA LYS A 117 7.61 -9.84 -10.61
C LYS A 117 7.26 -8.82 -11.69
N ASN A 118 7.95 -7.69 -11.69
CA ASN A 118 7.80 -6.66 -12.71
C ASN A 118 8.45 -7.14 -14.03
N THR A 119 7.80 -6.83 -15.14
CA THR A 119 8.30 -7.18 -16.48
C THR A 119 9.49 -6.30 -16.85
N GLU A 120 10.23 -6.70 -17.88
CA GLU A 120 11.31 -5.89 -18.44
C GLU A 120 10.88 -4.45 -18.75
N ALA A 121 9.74 -4.28 -19.42
CA ALA A 121 9.20 -2.96 -19.76
C ALA A 121 8.84 -2.13 -18.51
N GLU A 122 8.31 -2.76 -17.47
CA GLU A 122 8.01 -2.05 -16.22
C GLU A 122 9.28 -1.65 -15.47
N ILE A 123 10.27 -2.54 -15.39
CA ILE A 123 11.59 -2.24 -14.82
C ILE A 123 12.26 -1.08 -15.59
N HIS A 124 12.18 -1.09 -16.92
CA HIS A 124 12.64 0.00 -17.76
C HIS A 124 11.91 1.32 -17.44
N ASN A 125 10.58 1.31 -17.38
CA ASN A 125 9.81 2.52 -17.11
C ASN A 125 10.14 3.14 -15.74
N ILE A 126 10.35 2.31 -14.72
CA ILE A 126 10.61 2.79 -13.36
C ILE A 126 12.05 3.25 -13.11
N LEU A 127 13.04 2.63 -13.76
CA LEU A 127 14.46 3.01 -13.63
C LEU A 127 14.93 4.01 -14.70
N GLY A 128 14.24 4.05 -15.84
CA GLY A 128 14.60 4.87 -16.99
C GLY A 128 15.83 4.34 -17.74
N ASP A 129 16.04 4.88 -18.94
CA ASP A 129 16.99 4.37 -19.93
C ASP A 129 18.41 4.20 -19.38
N GLU A 130 18.92 5.20 -18.64
CA GLU A 130 20.31 5.21 -18.16
C GLU A 130 20.59 4.07 -17.18
N LEU A 131 19.81 3.97 -16.11
CA LEU A 131 19.98 2.93 -15.10
C LEU A 131 19.65 1.54 -15.66
N PHE A 132 18.62 1.45 -16.49
CA PHE A 132 18.24 0.19 -17.10
C PHE A 132 19.35 -0.36 -17.99
N HIS A 133 19.84 0.41 -18.98
CA HIS A 133 20.87 -0.06 -19.89
C HIS A 133 22.21 -0.31 -19.19
N GLU A 134 22.50 0.41 -18.10
CA GLU A 134 23.70 0.17 -17.32
C GLU A 134 23.69 -1.22 -16.66
N PHE A 135 22.59 -1.66 -16.04
CA PHE A 135 22.58 -2.87 -15.20
C PHE A 135 21.77 -4.07 -15.74
N TRP A 136 20.85 -3.87 -16.69
CA TRP A 136 19.96 -4.94 -17.18
C TRP A 136 20.72 -6.04 -17.91
N HIS A 137 21.54 -5.69 -18.89
CA HIS A 137 22.24 -6.66 -19.75
C HIS A 137 23.38 -7.40 -19.04
N SER A 138 23.81 -6.92 -17.87
CA SER A 138 24.75 -7.62 -17.00
C SER A 138 24.05 -8.46 -15.92
N HIS A 139 22.73 -8.61 -16.00
CA HIS A 139 21.89 -9.34 -15.03
C HIS A 139 22.02 -8.84 -13.59
N GLN A 140 22.25 -7.53 -13.42
CA GLN A 140 22.39 -6.87 -12.12
C GLN A 140 21.11 -6.15 -11.68
N ILE A 141 20.00 -6.32 -12.40
CA ILE A 141 18.66 -5.93 -11.95
C ILE A 141 17.83 -7.20 -11.79
N ILE A 142 17.35 -7.47 -10.59
CA ILE A 142 16.50 -8.63 -10.29
C ILE A 142 15.20 -8.21 -9.64
N ASN A 143 14.17 -9.05 -9.75
CA ASN A 143 13.01 -8.99 -8.87
C ASN A 143 13.26 -9.85 -7.65
N HIS A 144 12.78 -9.42 -6.49
CA HIS A 144 12.74 -10.27 -5.31
C HIS A 144 11.85 -11.49 -5.57
N ASP A 145 12.33 -12.67 -5.18
CA ASP A 145 11.58 -13.91 -5.20
C ASP A 145 11.42 -14.43 -3.76
N SER A 146 10.19 -14.33 -3.25
CA SER A 146 9.83 -14.74 -1.91
C SER A 146 9.88 -16.25 -1.69
N GLU A 147 10.09 -17.06 -2.74
CA GLU A 147 10.14 -18.53 -2.68
C GLU A 147 11.49 -19.08 -3.17
N ASP A 148 12.50 -18.22 -3.30
CA ASP A 148 13.85 -18.62 -3.67
C ASP A 148 14.70 -18.98 -2.44
N TYR A 149 14.44 -20.16 -1.87
CA TYR A 149 15.13 -20.64 -0.66
C TYR A 149 16.66 -20.68 -0.78
N GLU A 150 17.23 -20.79 -1.98
CA GLU A 150 18.69 -20.76 -2.19
C GLU A 150 19.29 -19.36 -1.94
N HIS A 151 18.49 -18.31 -2.16
CA HIS A 151 18.88 -16.91 -2.00
C HIS A 151 18.05 -16.20 -0.91
N LEU A 152 17.51 -16.96 0.02
CA LEU A 152 16.94 -16.48 1.27
C LEU A 152 17.83 -16.94 2.43
N VAL A 153 17.89 -16.13 3.48
CA VAL A 153 18.53 -16.47 4.75
C VAL A 153 17.48 -16.42 5.86
N ASP A 154 17.39 -17.50 6.62
CA ASP A 154 16.54 -17.58 7.80
C ASP A 154 17.29 -17.00 9.01
N LEU A 155 16.73 -15.93 9.59
CA LEU A 155 17.28 -15.24 10.74
C LEU A 155 16.59 -15.66 12.05
N GLY A 156 15.68 -16.63 12.01
CA GLY A 156 14.82 -17.02 13.11
C GLY A 156 13.64 -16.07 13.27
N THR A 157 13.37 -15.66 14.51
CA THR A 157 12.20 -14.83 14.84
C THR A 157 12.58 -13.57 15.59
N THR A 158 11.76 -12.52 15.44
CA THR A 158 11.79 -11.39 16.38
C THR A 158 11.44 -11.83 17.80
N ASP A 159 11.63 -10.96 18.80
CA ASP A 159 11.24 -11.21 20.20
C ASP A 159 9.73 -11.51 20.35
N ARG A 160 8.91 -11.06 19.39
CA ARG A 160 7.46 -11.33 19.33
C ARG A 160 7.13 -12.69 18.72
N GLY A 161 8.12 -13.39 18.15
CA GLY A 161 7.93 -14.64 17.44
C GLY A 161 7.62 -14.48 15.96
N ASP A 162 7.78 -13.29 15.37
CA ASP A 162 7.55 -13.09 13.94
C ASP A 162 8.70 -13.67 13.12
N PRO A 163 8.46 -14.59 12.16
CA PRO A 163 9.51 -15.14 11.31
C PRO A 163 10.19 -14.06 10.49
N VAL A 164 11.52 -14.14 10.36
CA VAL A 164 12.31 -13.23 9.53
C VAL A 164 13.22 -14.02 8.62
N LEU A 165 12.76 -14.20 7.38
CA LEU A 165 13.57 -14.74 6.29
C LEU A 165 13.72 -13.65 5.23
N MET A 166 14.96 -13.25 4.94
CA MET A 166 15.24 -12.11 4.06
C MET A 166 16.12 -12.49 2.88
N ASN A 167 16.14 -11.63 1.86
CA ASN A 167 16.97 -11.81 0.68
C ASN A 167 18.47 -11.87 1.03
N LYS A 168 19.13 -12.94 0.61
CA LYS A 168 20.52 -13.24 0.96
C LYS A 168 21.51 -12.23 0.37
N TYR A 169 21.26 -11.69 -0.83
CA TYR A 169 22.15 -10.67 -1.41
C TYR A 169 22.18 -9.40 -0.55
N VAL A 170 21.04 -9.02 0.02
CA VAL A 170 20.95 -7.89 0.96
C VAL A 170 21.73 -8.20 2.24
N TYR A 171 21.52 -9.38 2.82
CA TYR A 171 22.20 -9.80 4.05
C TYR A 171 23.72 -9.84 3.89
N ASP A 172 24.21 -10.40 2.77
CA ASP A 172 25.63 -10.57 2.48
C ASP A 172 26.33 -9.28 2.00
N SER A 173 25.60 -8.26 1.54
CA SER A 173 26.18 -7.02 1.01
C SER A 173 26.88 -6.18 2.08
N ASP A 174 27.97 -5.50 1.80
CA ASP A 174 28.63 -4.60 2.76
C ASP A 174 27.78 -3.34 3.00
N VAL A 175 27.07 -2.87 1.98
CA VAL A 175 26.16 -1.72 2.05
C VAL A 175 24.81 -2.09 1.42
N ALA A 176 23.74 -2.04 2.22
CA ALA A 176 22.37 -2.24 1.78
C ALA A 176 21.61 -0.90 1.76
N ILE A 177 21.13 -0.51 0.59
CA ILE A 177 20.50 0.79 0.34
C ILE A 177 19.02 0.62 0.04
N LEU A 178 18.14 1.26 0.79
CA LEU A 178 16.69 1.27 0.55
C LEU A 178 16.27 2.60 -0.09
N ILE A 179 15.66 2.54 -1.27
CA ILE A 179 15.07 3.72 -1.93
C ILE A 179 13.56 3.75 -1.64
N GLY A 180 13.09 4.58 -0.72
CA GLY A 180 11.68 4.57 -0.30
C GLY A 180 10.82 5.67 -0.92
N HIS A 181 9.53 5.37 -1.05
CA HIS A 181 8.47 6.37 -1.23
C HIS A 181 7.68 6.45 0.07
N ILE A 182 7.55 7.63 0.66
CA ILE A 182 6.76 7.86 1.88
C ILE A 182 5.44 8.49 1.47
N GLN A 183 4.38 7.67 1.50
CA GLN A 183 3.00 8.06 1.21
C GLN A 183 2.04 7.36 2.17
N GLY A 184 0.91 8.00 2.45
CA GLY A 184 -0.16 7.44 3.29
C GLY A 184 -0.65 6.08 2.78
N ASN A 185 -0.51 5.06 3.62
CA ASN A 185 -0.77 3.67 3.29
C ASN A 185 -1.74 3.02 4.28
N PRO A 186 -2.79 2.31 3.83
CA PRO A 186 -3.78 1.70 4.73
C PRO A 186 -3.18 0.62 5.64
N TYR A 187 -2.05 0.03 5.25
CA TYR A 187 -1.34 -0.99 6.03
C TYR A 187 -0.23 -0.33 6.86
N GLY A 188 -0.54 0.10 8.08
CA GLY A 188 0.45 0.59 9.04
C GLY A 188 0.93 2.04 8.84
N GLY A 189 0.08 2.93 8.32
CA GLY A 189 0.32 4.38 8.28
C GLY A 189 1.02 4.86 7.01
N TYR A 190 2.27 4.46 6.80
CA TYR A 190 3.13 4.97 5.73
C TYR A 190 3.84 3.86 4.93
N SER A 191 4.20 4.13 3.68
CA SER A 191 5.26 3.38 2.99
C SER A 191 6.66 3.92 3.37
N GLY A 192 7.72 3.35 2.81
CA GLY A 192 9.11 3.71 3.14
C GLY A 192 9.61 3.11 4.45
N GLY A 193 10.85 3.44 4.81
CA GLY A 193 11.53 2.96 6.01
C GLY A 193 11.43 1.44 6.21
N TYR A 194 11.13 1.00 7.44
CA TYR A 194 11.13 -0.42 7.77
C TYR A 194 10.00 -1.22 7.12
N LYS A 195 8.94 -0.57 6.65
CA LYS A 195 7.94 -1.26 5.85
C LYS A 195 8.53 -1.74 4.52
N HIS A 196 9.45 -0.98 3.93
CA HIS A 196 10.07 -1.34 2.66
C HIS A 196 10.80 -2.68 2.78
N CYS A 197 11.66 -2.86 3.78
CA CYS A 197 12.36 -4.11 3.97
C CYS A 197 11.44 -5.24 4.47
N ALA A 198 10.56 -4.97 5.44
CA ALA A 198 9.71 -5.99 6.06
C ALA A 198 8.67 -6.61 5.11
N THR A 199 8.31 -5.92 4.01
CA THR A 199 7.33 -6.45 3.05
C THR A 199 7.88 -6.63 1.64
N GLY A 200 9.04 -6.06 1.33
CA GLY A 200 9.55 -5.99 -0.05
C GLY A 200 10.63 -7.02 -0.39
N ILE A 201 11.36 -7.53 0.61
CA ILE A 201 12.55 -8.40 0.41
C ILE A 201 12.55 -9.62 1.33
N THR A 202 11.37 -10.06 1.77
CA THR A 202 11.19 -11.16 2.72
C THR A 202 10.37 -12.29 2.15
N HIS A 203 10.59 -13.49 2.70
CA HIS A 203 9.72 -14.65 2.51
C HIS A 203 8.27 -14.37 2.93
N TRP A 204 7.33 -15.12 2.36
CA TRP A 204 5.90 -14.93 2.57
C TRP A 204 5.49 -15.20 4.02
N ARG A 205 6.17 -16.09 4.74
CA ARG A 205 5.89 -16.33 6.18
C ARG A 205 6.15 -15.08 7.01
N SER A 206 7.18 -14.30 6.67
CA SER A 206 7.44 -13.02 7.33
C SER A 206 6.28 -12.05 7.08
N ILE A 207 5.79 -12.00 5.83
CA ILE A 207 4.69 -11.11 5.44
C ILE A 207 3.34 -11.56 6.04
N ALA A 208 3.15 -12.87 6.20
CA ALA A 208 2.00 -13.48 6.85
C ALA A 208 1.93 -13.21 8.36
N SER A 209 3.03 -12.82 8.99
CA SER A 209 3.04 -12.46 10.42
C SER A 209 2.27 -11.15 10.74
N HIS A 210 1.98 -10.35 9.71
CA HIS A 210 1.30 -9.07 9.86
C HIS A 210 0.13 -8.83 8.89
N HIS A 211 0.07 -9.48 7.71
CA HIS A 211 -1.08 -9.37 6.79
C HIS A 211 -2.15 -10.45 7.05
N VAL A 212 -2.59 -10.55 8.30
CA VAL A 212 -3.57 -11.55 8.76
C VAL A 212 -4.62 -10.90 9.66
N PRO A 213 -5.80 -11.53 9.83
CA PRO A 213 -6.87 -10.97 10.64
C PRO A 213 -6.46 -10.66 12.09
N GLU A 214 -5.59 -11.47 12.69
CA GLU A 214 -5.10 -11.26 14.07
C GLU A 214 -4.39 -9.91 14.27
N VAL A 215 -3.91 -9.31 13.18
CA VAL A 215 -3.25 -8.00 13.17
C VAL A 215 -4.15 -6.93 12.57
N MET A 216 -4.83 -7.23 11.46
CA MET A 216 -5.59 -6.24 10.69
C MET A 216 -6.98 -5.94 11.26
N HIS A 217 -7.55 -6.82 12.07
CA HIS A 217 -8.88 -6.62 12.67
C HIS A 217 -8.81 -6.07 14.09
N ARG A 218 -7.60 -5.72 14.54
CA ARG A 218 -7.41 -5.05 15.81
C ARG A 218 -7.93 -3.62 15.76
N LYS A 219 -8.32 -3.10 16.93
CA LYS A 219 -8.85 -1.75 17.10
C LYS A 219 -7.86 -0.64 16.68
N ASP A 220 -6.56 -0.92 16.73
CA ASP A 220 -5.49 0.02 16.36
C ASP A 220 -5.17 0.01 14.85
N PHE A 221 -5.86 -0.80 14.04
CA PHE A 221 -5.67 -0.85 12.59
C PHE A 221 -6.55 0.15 11.82
N THR A 222 -7.80 0.35 12.27
CA THR A 222 -8.79 1.24 11.62
C THR A 222 -9.36 2.22 12.66
N PRO A 223 -9.24 3.55 12.45
CA PRO A 223 -8.62 4.20 11.30
C PRO A 223 -7.12 3.90 11.20
N VAL A 224 -6.57 4.12 10.02
CA VAL A 224 -5.12 3.98 9.78
C VAL A 224 -4.30 4.78 10.81
N SER A 225 -3.23 4.14 11.30
CA SER A 225 -2.34 4.68 12.33
C SER A 225 -0.88 4.26 12.11
N GLY A 226 0.03 5.23 12.30
CA GLY A 226 1.48 5.01 12.37
C GLY A 226 1.95 4.33 13.66
N LYS A 227 1.05 3.84 14.51
CA LYS A 227 1.35 3.14 15.77
C LYS A 227 0.57 1.85 15.96
N SER A 228 -0.11 1.39 14.91
CA SER A 228 -0.76 0.08 14.90
C SER A 228 0.26 -1.04 15.19
N LEU A 229 -0.21 -2.17 15.74
CA LEU A 229 0.62 -3.37 15.85
C LEU A 229 1.30 -3.74 14.52
N MET A 230 0.61 -3.55 13.38
CA MET A 230 1.20 -3.78 12.07
C MET A 230 2.46 -2.92 11.84
N ARG A 231 2.41 -1.62 12.17
CA ARG A 231 3.59 -0.76 12.10
C ARG A 231 4.69 -1.25 13.03
N THR A 232 4.36 -1.53 14.29
CA THR A 232 5.33 -2.03 15.26
C THR A 232 6.03 -3.29 14.76
N LYS A 233 5.30 -4.23 14.15
CA LYS A 233 5.87 -5.43 13.53
C LYS A 233 6.82 -5.11 12.37
N PHE A 234 6.48 -4.16 11.48
CA PHE A 234 7.41 -3.71 10.43
C PHE A 234 8.72 -3.20 11.03
N ASP A 235 8.62 -2.34 12.04
CA ASP A 235 9.79 -1.74 12.68
C ASP A 235 10.62 -2.79 13.44
N GLU A 236 9.99 -3.75 14.12
CA GLU A 236 10.64 -4.87 14.82
C GLU A 236 11.36 -5.80 13.83
N ILE A 237 10.70 -6.20 12.74
CA ILE A 237 11.28 -7.06 11.70
C ILE A 237 12.48 -6.37 11.03
N GLY A 238 12.33 -5.10 10.64
CA GLY A 238 13.40 -4.35 10.00
C GLY A 238 14.61 -4.12 10.91
N GLN A 239 14.39 -3.77 12.19
CA GLN A 239 15.48 -3.66 13.17
C GLN A 239 16.14 -5.00 13.46
N TYR A 240 15.38 -6.09 13.44
CA TYR A 240 15.92 -7.44 13.63
C TYR A 240 16.82 -7.86 12.46
N MET A 241 16.44 -7.54 11.22
CA MET A 241 17.32 -7.72 10.05
C MET A 241 18.65 -6.99 10.24
N GLU A 242 18.62 -5.71 10.63
CA GLU A 242 19.84 -4.92 10.85
C GLU A 242 20.72 -5.50 11.96
N LYS A 243 20.11 -5.96 13.06
CA LYS A 243 20.81 -6.63 14.16
C LYS A 243 21.54 -7.89 13.66
N CYS A 244 20.86 -8.75 12.91
CA CYS A 244 21.43 -10.00 12.40
C CYS A 244 22.49 -9.76 11.31
N MET A 245 22.29 -8.76 10.46
CA MET A 245 23.26 -8.35 9.45
C MET A 245 24.52 -7.68 10.03
N GLY A 246 24.45 -7.17 11.27
CA GLY A 246 25.52 -6.39 11.89
C GLY A 246 25.72 -4.99 11.28
N LYS A 247 24.75 -4.51 10.49
CA LYS A 247 24.77 -3.22 9.78
C LYS A 247 23.36 -2.67 9.60
N LYS A 248 23.27 -1.35 9.44
CA LYS A 248 22.01 -0.63 9.20
C LYS A 248 21.73 -0.54 7.71
N PHE A 249 20.46 -0.42 7.35
CA PHE A 249 20.11 0.04 6.01
C PHE A 249 20.46 1.52 5.87
N PHE A 250 21.04 1.90 4.72
CA PHE A 250 21.08 3.30 4.30
C PHE A 250 19.80 3.59 3.52
N CYS A 251 18.86 4.33 4.10
CA CYS A 251 17.64 4.74 3.40
C CYS A 251 17.86 6.03 2.62
N CYS A 252 17.16 6.18 1.50
CA CYS A 252 16.96 7.44 0.79
C CYS A 252 15.50 7.50 0.36
N ASP A 253 14.69 8.16 1.18
CA ASP A 253 13.24 8.19 1.05
C ASP A 253 12.76 9.57 0.62
N ALA A 254 11.74 9.61 -0.23
CA ALA A 254 11.05 10.85 -0.55
C ALA A 254 9.61 10.85 -0.04
N VAL A 255 9.19 11.93 0.62
CA VAL A 255 7.78 12.23 0.86
C VAL A 255 7.19 12.70 -0.46
N LEU A 256 6.10 12.07 -0.91
CA LEU A 256 5.55 12.32 -2.24
C LEU A 256 4.16 12.96 -2.17
N ASP A 257 3.89 13.83 -3.14
CA ASP A 257 2.57 14.41 -3.36
C ASP A 257 1.61 13.46 -4.11
N THR A 258 0.41 13.95 -4.43
CA THR A 258 -0.63 13.20 -5.15
C THR A 258 -0.18 12.70 -6.54
N LYS A 259 0.79 13.39 -7.16
CA LYS A 259 1.32 13.09 -8.49
C LYS A 259 2.71 12.44 -8.43
N SER A 260 3.10 11.91 -7.27
CA SER A 260 4.40 11.25 -7.04
C SER A 260 5.63 12.17 -7.22
N ARG A 261 5.46 13.48 -7.03
CA ARG A 261 6.57 14.46 -6.98
C ARG A 261 7.07 14.60 -5.54
N GLN A 262 8.35 14.91 -5.39
CA GLN A 262 9.05 14.96 -4.11
C GLN A 262 8.73 16.26 -3.37
N ILE A 263 8.15 16.14 -2.17
CA ILE A 263 7.93 17.25 -1.22
C ILE A 263 9.18 17.43 -0.35
N GLU A 264 9.74 16.32 0.09
CA GLU A 264 10.90 16.26 0.98
C GLU A 264 11.70 14.99 0.65
N ILE A 265 13.02 15.04 0.81
CA ILE A 265 13.91 13.90 0.61
C ILE A 265 14.79 13.80 1.85
N ASN A 266 14.78 12.63 2.48
CA ASN A 266 15.58 12.33 3.65
C ASN A 266 16.36 11.04 3.45
N SER A 267 17.58 10.99 3.96
CA SER A 267 18.44 9.81 3.89
C SER A 267 18.99 9.49 5.28
N GLY A 268 19.34 8.24 5.49
CA GLY A 268 20.03 7.78 6.69
C GLY A 268 19.37 6.57 7.34
N TYR A 269 19.54 6.45 8.64
CA TYR A 269 19.13 5.29 9.41
C TYR A 269 17.61 5.30 9.58
N ALA A 270 16.93 4.25 9.08
CA ALA A 270 15.47 4.13 9.09
C ALA A 270 14.82 4.53 10.43
N LYS A 271 15.32 4.02 11.57
CA LYS A 271 14.77 4.33 12.90
C LYS A 271 14.79 5.81 13.27
N VAL A 272 15.74 6.58 12.74
CA VAL A 272 15.90 8.02 13.00
C VAL A 272 15.19 8.83 11.92
N MET A 273 15.35 8.44 10.66
CA MET A 273 14.84 9.16 9.49
C MET A 273 13.32 9.01 9.34
N GLN A 274 12.76 7.82 9.53
CA GLN A 274 11.33 7.54 9.30
C GLN A 274 10.40 8.47 10.12
N PRO A 275 10.57 8.64 11.44
CA PRO A 275 9.75 9.58 12.22
C PRO A 275 9.88 11.03 11.77
N HIS A 276 11.06 11.45 11.28
CA HIS A 276 11.26 12.80 10.77
C HIS A 276 10.45 13.02 9.48
N SER A 277 10.59 12.12 8.51
CA SER A 277 9.87 12.20 7.24
C SER A 277 8.34 12.18 7.42
N TRP A 278 7.85 11.49 8.46
CA TRP A 278 6.42 11.43 8.73
C TRP A 278 5.82 12.78 9.10
N ILE A 279 6.58 13.71 9.68
CA ILE A 279 6.10 15.07 10.01
C ILE A 279 5.62 15.80 8.75
N THR A 280 6.38 15.71 7.66
CA THR A 280 6.01 16.31 6.38
C THR A 280 4.96 15.47 5.65
N ALA A 281 5.06 14.13 5.72
CA ALA A 281 4.07 13.24 5.13
C ALA A 281 2.68 13.41 5.77
N ASP A 282 2.62 13.72 7.07
CA ASP A 282 1.38 13.94 7.82
C ASP A 282 0.60 15.13 7.26
N LYS A 283 1.29 16.25 6.98
CA LYS A 283 0.68 17.47 6.38
C LYS A 283 0.01 17.21 5.04
N ARG A 284 0.51 16.23 4.29
CA ARG A 284 -0.05 15.83 2.99
C ARG A 284 -1.12 14.75 3.13
N THR A 285 -0.92 13.84 4.06
CA THR A 285 -1.71 12.61 4.18
C THR A 285 -2.96 12.82 4.99
N TYR A 286 -2.89 13.52 6.11
CA TYR A 286 -4.02 13.78 7.00
C TYR A 286 -4.61 15.16 6.71
N VAL A 287 -5.79 15.17 6.10
CA VAL A 287 -6.41 16.39 5.57
C VAL A 287 -7.63 16.76 6.41
N PRO A 288 -7.53 17.74 7.34
CA PRO A 288 -8.65 18.24 8.13
C PRO A 288 -9.54 19.11 7.24
N TRP A 289 -10.62 18.52 6.73
CA TRP A 289 -11.49 19.15 5.74
C TRP A 289 -12.97 18.93 6.02
N ALA A 290 -13.35 17.76 6.51
CA ALA A 290 -14.76 17.42 6.67
C ALA A 290 -15.41 18.22 7.81
N GLU A 291 -16.50 18.91 7.52
CA GLU A 291 -17.28 19.65 8.53
C GLU A 291 -18.34 18.78 9.23
N ARG A 292 -18.55 17.56 8.72
CA ARG A 292 -19.55 16.61 9.20
C ARG A 292 -19.12 15.17 8.90
N LYS A 293 -19.70 14.21 9.62
CA LYS A 293 -19.59 12.81 9.26
C LYS A 293 -20.53 12.48 8.08
N TYR A 294 -20.08 11.56 7.23
CA TYR A 294 -20.77 11.17 6.01
C TYR A 294 -21.47 9.82 6.18
N ASP A 295 -22.74 9.79 5.79
CA ASP A 295 -23.58 8.59 5.79
C ASP A 295 -23.48 7.82 4.49
N VAL A 296 -23.08 8.49 3.41
CA VAL A 296 -22.86 7.87 2.10
C VAL A 296 -21.53 8.33 1.52
N MET A 297 -20.71 7.38 1.09
CA MET A 297 -19.51 7.64 0.30
C MET A 297 -19.67 7.04 -1.10
N ILE A 298 -19.36 7.83 -2.14
CA ILE A 298 -19.54 7.44 -3.54
C ILE A 298 -18.22 7.57 -4.31
N PHE A 299 -17.81 6.51 -4.99
CA PHE A 299 -16.64 6.51 -5.89
C PHE A 299 -16.79 5.46 -7.00
N GLY A 300 -15.81 5.40 -7.90
CA GLY A 300 -15.79 4.41 -8.99
C GLY A 300 -14.48 3.65 -9.07
N MET A 301 -14.47 2.56 -9.84
CA MET A 301 -13.30 1.70 -10.05
C MET A 301 -12.90 1.58 -11.53
N PRO A 302 -11.64 1.92 -11.86
CA PRO A 302 -11.02 1.48 -13.10
C PRO A 302 -10.85 -0.04 -13.15
N GLN A 303 -10.74 -0.64 -14.33
CA GLN A 303 -10.33 -2.05 -14.44
C GLN A 303 -8.87 -2.25 -13.99
N PHE A 304 -7.99 -1.33 -14.39
CA PHE A 304 -6.57 -1.31 -14.04
C PHE A 304 -6.25 -0.18 -13.07
N PHE A 305 -5.77 -0.53 -11.88
CA PHE A 305 -5.16 0.39 -10.92
C PHE A 305 -4.34 -0.38 -9.88
N HIS A 306 -3.46 0.32 -9.15
CA HIS A 306 -2.65 -0.17 -8.03
C HIS A 306 -1.96 -1.53 -8.26
N TYR A 307 -2.61 -2.66 -7.96
CA TYR A 307 -2.05 -4.01 -8.13
C TYR A 307 -2.06 -4.52 -9.56
N GLY A 308 -2.88 -3.98 -10.46
CA GLY A 308 -2.79 -4.28 -11.88
C GLY A 308 -4.13 -4.43 -12.58
N GLU A 309 -4.09 -5.08 -13.74
CA GLU A 309 -5.27 -5.33 -14.57
C GLU A 309 -6.21 -6.32 -13.87
N GLY A 310 -7.52 -6.05 -13.90
CA GLY A 310 -8.53 -6.89 -13.26
C GLY A 310 -8.79 -6.55 -11.80
N MET A 311 -8.04 -5.63 -11.17
CA MET A 311 -8.27 -5.24 -9.76
C MET A 311 -9.68 -4.68 -9.54
N GLY A 312 -10.21 -3.92 -10.49
CA GLY A 312 -11.57 -3.36 -10.38
C GLY A 312 -12.69 -4.27 -10.84
N THR A 313 -12.39 -5.47 -11.34
CA THR A 313 -13.38 -6.45 -11.84
C THR A 313 -13.42 -7.72 -11.01
N ASN A 314 -12.28 -8.13 -10.44
CA ASN A 314 -12.14 -9.27 -9.55
C ASN A 314 -12.82 -8.99 -8.20
N PRO A 315 -13.80 -9.82 -7.77
CA PRO A 315 -14.61 -9.58 -6.58
C PRO A 315 -13.81 -9.50 -5.27
N ILE A 316 -12.72 -10.26 -5.13
CA ILE A 316 -11.86 -10.22 -3.93
C ILE A 316 -11.02 -8.92 -3.94
N MET A 317 -10.43 -8.59 -5.08
CA MET A 317 -9.55 -7.42 -5.21
C MET A 317 -10.32 -6.10 -5.08
N LEU A 318 -11.49 -6.00 -5.69
CA LEU A 318 -12.34 -4.81 -5.55
C LEU A 318 -12.81 -4.65 -4.10
N MET A 319 -13.09 -5.75 -3.39
CA MET A 319 -13.49 -5.67 -1.98
C MET A 319 -12.35 -5.12 -1.12
N GLN A 320 -11.11 -5.52 -1.39
CA GLN A 320 -9.94 -4.90 -0.76
C GLN A 320 -9.83 -3.40 -1.08
N ALA A 321 -10.10 -2.99 -2.32
CA ALA A 321 -10.05 -1.58 -2.71
C ALA A 321 -11.09 -0.72 -1.98
N ILE A 322 -12.31 -1.25 -1.78
CA ILE A 322 -13.37 -0.60 -0.98
C ILE A 322 -12.90 -0.45 0.47
N SER A 323 -12.37 -1.53 1.04
CA SER A 323 -11.83 -1.52 2.40
C SER A 323 -10.70 -0.50 2.58
N ALA A 324 -9.81 -0.36 1.59
CA ALA A 324 -8.77 0.66 1.64
C ALA A 324 -9.34 2.08 1.76
N GLN A 325 -10.49 2.38 1.17
CA GLN A 325 -11.16 3.68 1.34
C GLN A 325 -11.76 3.82 2.74
N VAL A 326 -12.35 2.76 3.29
CA VAL A 326 -12.82 2.73 4.68
C VAL A 326 -11.69 3.04 5.66
N ILE A 327 -10.56 2.36 5.53
CA ILE A 327 -9.40 2.53 6.42
C ILE A 327 -8.87 3.98 6.40
N ARG A 328 -8.88 4.61 5.22
CA ARG A 328 -8.41 5.98 5.00
C ARG A 328 -9.38 7.04 5.50
N HIS A 329 -10.68 6.78 5.42
CA HIS A 329 -11.73 7.76 5.68
C HIS A 329 -12.56 7.49 6.93
N LYS A 330 -12.22 6.45 7.72
CA LYS A 330 -12.99 6.06 8.91
C LYS A 330 -13.31 7.21 9.86
N ARG A 331 -12.40 8.18 10.03
CA ARG A 331 -12.57 9.37 10.90
C ARG A 331 -13.79 10.22 10.53
N ILE A 332 -14.12 10.28 9.24
CA ILE A 332 -15.22 11.09 8.69
C ILE A 332 -16.45 10.25 8.34
N MET A 333 -16.41 8.93 8.51
CA MET A 333 -17.56 8.07 8.28
C MET A 333 -18.51 8.13 9.48
N SER A 334 -19.82 8.16 9.23
CA SER A 334 -20.80 7.88 10.26
C SER A 334 -20.80 6.39 10.63
N ASP A 335 -21.35 6.05 11.80
CA ASP A 335 -21.40 4.64 12.24
C ASP A 335 -22.31 3.78 11.34
N ASN A 336 -23.23 4.42 10.60
CA ASN A 336 -24.15 3.77 9.67
C ASN A 336 -23.78 4.01 8.20
N CYS A 337 -22.50 4.28 7.91
CA CYS A 337 -22.06 4.65 6.57
C CYS A 337 -22.38 3.56 5.53
N VAL A 338 -22.87 3.98 4.37
CA VAL A 338 -23.09 3.17 3.18
C VAL A 338 -22.08 3.56 2.11
N ILE A 339 -21.48 2.57 1.43
CA ILE A 339 -20.64 2.82 0.26
C ILE A 339 -21.43 2.53 -1.01
N ILE A 340 -21.31 3.41 -2.00
CA ILE A 340 -21.81 3.20 -3.36
C ILE A 340 -20.63 3.28 -4.32
N CYS A 341 -20.33 2.18 -5.00
CA CYS A 341 -19.17 2.07 -5.88
C CYS A 341 -19.59 1.65 -7.29
N SER A 342 -19.18 2.37 -8.34
CA SER A 342 -19.33 1.88 -9.72
C SER A 342 -18.17 0.94 -10.10
N SER A 343 -18.50 -0.23 -10.67
CA SER A 343 -17.51 -1.21 -11.15
C SER A 343 -18.16 -2.14 -12.17
N LEU A 344 -17.37 -2.55 -13.17
CA LEU A 344 -17.82 -3.52 -14.18
C LEU A 344 -18.15 -4.88 -13.59
N CYS A 345 -17.40 -5.35 -12.56
CA CYS A 345 -17.49 -6.69 -11.97
C CYS A 345 -18.06 -7.74 -12.93
N ASN A 346 -17.30 -8.01 -13.99
CA ASN A 346 -17.77 -8.70 -15.21
C ASN A 346 -17.28 -10.15 -15.30
N GLY A 347 -16.90 -10.75 -14.17
CA GLY A 347 -16.36 -12.11 -14.12
C GLY A 347 -14.91 -12.26 -14.57
N TYR A 348 -14.24 -11.16 -14.94
CA TYR A 348 -12.81 -11.16 -15.23
C TYR A 348 -12.00 -11.06 -13.92
N PHE A 349 -11.51 -12.21 -13.46
CA PHE A 349 -10.64 -12.32 -12.28
C PHE A 349 -9.16 -12.06 -12.61
N HIS A 350 -8.79 -12.10 -13.90
CA HIS A 350 -7.42 -12.18 -14.39
C HIS A 350 -6.66 -13.38 -13.79
N ASP A 351 -7.07 -14.58 -14.21
CA ASP A 351 -6.59 -15.86 -13.66
C ASP A 351 -5.08 -16.10 -13.93
N GLU A 352 -4.44 -15.38 -14.85
CA GLU A 352 -2.99 -15.41 -15.03
C GLU A 352 -2.27 -14.63 -13.93
N LEU A 353 -2.84 -13.50 -13.51
CA LEU A 353 -2.25 -12.61 -12.51
C LEU A 353 -2.52 -13.09 -11.09
N TRP A 354 -3.74 -13.60 -10.84
CA TRP A 354 -4.18 -14.15 -9.55
C TRP A 354 -4.84 -15.53 -9.70
N PRO A 355 -4.05 -16.56 -10.03
CA PRO A 355 -4.54 -17.89 -10.44
C PRO A 355 -5.38 -18.63 -9.40
N TYR A 356 -5.32 -18.21 -8.15
CA TYR A 356 -6.02 -18.80 -7.02
C TYR A 356 -7.30 -18.05 -6.63
N THR A 357 -7.54 -16.83 -7.13
CA THR A 357 -8.63 -15.99 -6.61
C THR A 357 -10.03 -16.50 -6.97
N ARG A 358 -10.18 -17.17 -8.11
CA ARG A 358 -11.43 -17.83 -8.49
C ARG A 358 -11.75 -18.98 -7.55
N GLU A 359 -10.78 -19.86 -7.32
CA GLU A 359 -10.90 -20.96 -6.35
C GLU A 359 -11.22 -20.43 -4.95
N MET A 360 -10.52 -19.39 -4.49
CA MET A 360 -10.80 -18.75 -3.20
C MET A 360 -12.23 -18.21 -3.11
N TYR A 361 -12.71 -17.55 -4.18
CA TYR A 361 -14.09 -17.06 -4.23
C TYR A 361 -15.10 -18.20 -4.13
N ASP A 362 -14.91 -19.27 -4.90
CA ASP A 362 -15.79 -20.44 -4.89
C ASP A 362 -15.79 -21.13 -3.52
N MET A 363 -14.61 -21.30 -2.91
CA MET A 363 -14.48 -21.86 -1.55
C MET A 363 -15.18 -21.00 -0.49
N PHE A 364 -15.09 -19.67 -0.61
CA PHE A 364 -15.77 -18.75 0.31
C PHE A 364 -17.30 -18.89 0.25
N GLN A 365 -17.88 -19.40 -0.84
CA GLN A 365 -19.32 -19.64 -0.92
C GLN A 365 -19.77 -20.93 -0.22
N HIS A 366 -18.84 -21.70 0.36
CA HIS A 366 -19.08 -23.05 0.88
C HIS A 366 -18.44 -23.23 2.27
N ASP A 367 -18.58 -24.44 2.84
CA ASP A 367 -17.87 -24.88 4.06
C ASP A 367 -17.99 -23.94 5.29
N PHE A 368 -19.19 -23.39 5.48
CA PHE A 368 -19.52 -22.49 6.60
C PHE A 368 -18.63 -21.22 6.68
N MET A 369 -18.09 -20.78 5.54
CA MET A 369 -17.36 -19.51 5.43
C MET A 369 -18.36 -18.35 5.45
N ASN A 370 -18.66 -17.83 6.62
CA ASN A 370 -19.67 -16.77 6.79
C ASN A 370 -19.07 -15.38 6.64
N THR A 371 -17.80 -15.23 6.99
CA THR A 371 -17.03 -14.00 6.87
C THR A 371 -15.73 -14.27 6.13
N LEU A 372 -15.22 -13.26 5.42
CA LEU A 372 -13.96 -13.37 4.67
C LEU A 372 -12.78 -13.94 5.51
N PRO A 373 -12.59 -13.57 6.80
CA PRO A 373 -11.52 -14.12 7.64
C PRO A 373 -11.61 -15.63 7.90
N ASP A 374 -12.78 -16.26 7.71
CA ASP A 374 -12.91 -17.72 7.90
C ASP A 374 -12.01 -18.48 6.91
N MET A 375 -11.73 -17.88 5.74
CA MET A 375 -10.77 -18.42 4.76
C MET A 375 -9.34 -18.50 5.29
N ASN A 376 -8.95 -17.71 6.30
CA ASN A 376 -7.57 -17.62 6.79
C ASN A 376 -6.97 -18.98 7.18
N ARG A 377 -7.81 -19.95 7.59
CA ARG A 377 -7.39 -21.33 7.89
C ARG A 377 -6.74 -22.07 6.71
N TYR A 378 -6.99 -21.63 5.47
CA TYR A 378 -6.39 -22.19 4.25
C TYR A 378 -5.17 -21.41 3.76
N GLY A 379 -4.72 -20.38 4.49
CA GLY A 379 -3.60 -19.52 4.11
C GLY A 379 -2.35 -20.32 3.77
N GLU A 380 -1.96 -21.26 4.64
CA GLU A 380 -0.79 -22.12 4.43
C GLU A 380 -1.00 -23.10 3.26
N TYR A 381 -2.17 -23.73 3.13
CA TYR A 381 -2.49 -24.67 2.04
C TYR A 381 -2.26 -24.05 0.66
N PHE A 382 -2.76 -22.82 0.45
CA PHE A 382 -2.53 -22.10 -0.80
C PHE A 382 -1.10 -21.58 -0.91
N ALA A 383 -0.56 -21.02 0.19
CA ALA A 383 0.79 -20.47 0.21
C ALA A 383 1.85 -21.50 -0.15
N THR A 384 1.63 -22.78 0.15
CA THR A 384 2.55 -23.89 -0.16
C THR A 384 2.14 -24.69 -1.39
N ASN A 385 1.14 -24.25 -2.17
CA ASN A 385 0.74 -24.94 -3.39
C ASN A 385 1.82 -24.79 -4.48
N GLU A 386 2.43 -25.91 -4.87
CA GLU A 386 3.58 -25.93 -5.80
C GLU A 386 3.28 -25.29 -7.16
N GLU A 387 2.06 -25.47 -7.69
CA GLU A 387 1.68 -24.89 -8.99
C GLU A 387 1.53 -23.37 -8.89
N TYR A 388 0.87 -22.87 -7.84
CA TYR A 388 0.75 -21.42 -7.62
C TYR A 388 2.10 -20.76 -7.34
N ILE A 389 2.97 -21.43 -6.59
CA ILE A 389 4.36 -20.98 -6.41
C ILE A 389 5.08 -20.95 -7.76
N ARG A 390 4.97 -22.00 -8.59
CA ARG A 390 5.63 -22.02 -9.91
C ARG A 390 5.14 -20.86 -10.80
N LYS A 391 3.83 -20.57 -10.79
CA LYS A 391 3.27 -19.41 -11.51
C LYS A 391 3.78 -18.08 -10.96
N TYR A 392 3.88 -17.92 -9.64
CA TYR A 392 4.49 -16.72 -9.02
C TYR A 392 5.95 -16.54 -9.47
N ARG A 393 6.75 -17.61 -9.40
CA ARG A 393 8.17 -17.55 -9.69
C ARG A 393 8.48 -17.31 -11.17
N TYR A 394 7.69 -17.88 -12.08
CA TYR A 394 8.05 -17.96 -13.51
C TYR A 394 7.02 -17.38 -14.48
N CYS A 395 5.82 -17.00 -14.03
CA CYS A 395 4.75 -16.53 -14.91
C CYS A 395 4.20 -15.15 -14.54
N ASN A 396 4.95 -14.37 -13.75
CA ASN A 396 4.51 -13.04 -13.28
C ASN A 396 3.13 -13.07 -12.58
N ALA A 397 2.77 -14.16 -11.91
CA ALA A 397 1.61 -14.19 -11.02
C ALA A 397 1.95 -13.58 -9.66
N PHE A 398 0.95 -13.17 -8.89
CA PHE A 398 1.13 -12.84 -7.48
C PHE A 398 1.36 -14.11 -6.66
N HIS A 399 2.04 -13.99 -5.52
CA HIS A 399 2.20 -15.11 -4.59
C HIS A 399 0.82 -15.53 -4.04
N PRO A 400 0.51 -16.82 -3.86
CA PRO A 400 -0.78 -17.29 -3.35
C PRO A 400 -1.22 -16.66 -2.02
N PHE A 401 -0.29 -16.47 -1.09
CA PHE A 401 -0.61 -15.80 0.19
C PHE A 401 -1.11 -14.35 0.02
N HIS A 402 -0.78 -13.66 -1.08
CA HIS A 402 -1.30 -12.31 -1.34
C HIS A 402 -2.83 -12.28 -1.34
N GLY A 403 -3.49 -13.33 -1.85
CA GLY A 403 -4.96 -13.45 -1.81
C GLY A 403 -5.53 -13.35 -0.39
N PHE A 404 -4.89 -13.97 0.60
CA PHE A 404 -5.33 -13.93 2.01
C PHE A 404 -5.14 -12.57 2.65
N SER A 405 -4.08 -11.85 2.29
CA SER A 405 -3.93 -10.44 2.67
C SER A 405 -5.06 -9.58 2.10
N MET A 406 -5.52 -9.86 0.88
CA MET A 406 -6.62 -9.12 0.24
C MET A 406 -7.96 -9.44 0.91
N ILE A 407 -8.22 -10.72 1.19
CA ILE A 407 -9.42 -11.19 1.90
C ILE A 407 -9.50 -10.59 3.31
N SER A 408 -8.39 -10.65 4.06
CA SER A 408 -8.30 -10.07 5.41
C SER A 408 -8.61 -8.58 5.38
N CYS A 409 -8.03 -7.85 4.43
CA CYS A 409 -8.36 -6.43 4.25
C CYS A 409 -9.81 -6.22 3.86
N GLY A 410 -10.31 -6.97 2.88
CA GLY A 410 -11.65 -6.82 2.31
C GLY A 410 -12.74 -6.86 3.38
N HIS A 411 -12.60 -7.73 4.38
CA HIS A 411 -13.57 -7.84 5.48
C HIS A 411 -13.76 -6.54 6.28
N ILE A 412 -12.74 -5.71 6.39
CA ILE A 412 -12.81 -4.46 7.17
C ILE A 412 -13.88 -3.53 6.61
N ALA A 413 -14.17 -3.59 5.31
CA ALA A 413 -15.26 -2.81 4.74
C ALA A 413 -16.63 -3.28 5.25
N GLU A 414 -16.86 -4.59 5.36
CA GLU A 414 -18.09 -5.14 5.98
C GLU A 414 -18.20 -4.75 7.45
N MET A 415 -17.10 -4.86 8.22
CA MET A 415 -17.07 -4.49 9.64
C MET A 415 -17.41 -3.02 9.94
N ASN A 416 -17.31 -2.14 8.94
CA ASN A 416 -17.36 -0.69 9.13
C ASN A 416 -18.44 0.01 8.29
N THR A 417 -19.28 -0.75 7.58
CA THR A 417 -20.35 -0.19 6.75
C THR A 417 -21.66 -0.90 7.02
N SER A 418 -22.78 -0.17 6.89
CA SER A 418 -24.12 -0.76 6.98
C SER A 418 -24.52 -1.50 5.71
N ALA A 419 -24.01 -1.04 4.56
CA ALA A 419 -24.19 -1.68 3.27
C ALA A 419 -23.16 -1.17 2.26
N ILE A 420 -22.86 -2.02 1.28
CA ILE A 420 -22.03 -1.67 0.13
C ILE A 420 -22.82 -1.98 -1.13
N TYR A 421 -22.97 -0.99 -2.00
CA TYR A 421 -23.62 -1.11 -3.30
C TYR A 421 -22.57 -1.10 -4.40
N LEU A 422 -22.63 -2.09 -5.29
CA LEU A 422 -21.90 -2.11 -6.55
C LEU A 422 -22.87 -1.76 -7.70
N CYS A 423 -22.58 -0.66 -8.37
CA CYS A 423 -23.39 -0.13 -9.47
C CYS A 423 -22.79 -0.52 -10.82
N GLY A 424 -23.64 -1.02 -11.73
CA GLY A 424 -23.25 -1.38 -13.10
C GLY A 424 -22.52 -2.71 -13.25
N ALA A 425 -22.54 -3.60 -12.25
CA ALA A 425 -21.94 -4.92 -12.40
C ALA A 425 -22.56 -5.69 -13.58
N GLN A 426 -21.74 -6.16 -14.53
CA GLN A 426 -22.15 -6.98 -15.67
C GLN A 426 -22.45 -8.42 -15.24
N GLU A 427 -21.70 -8.93 -14.26
CA GLU A 427 -21.93 -10.24 -13.65
C GLU A 427 -22.25 -10.05 -12.14
N PRO A 428 -23.44 -9.53 -11.80
CA PRO A 428 -23.78 -9.10 -10.44
C PRO A 428 -23.80 -10.24 -9.42
N GLY A 429 -23.81 -11.51 -9.85
CA GLY A 429 -23.69 -12.67 -8.98
C GLY A 429 -22.40 -12.66 -8.17
N TYR A 430 -21.27 -12.28 -8.77
CA TYR A 430 -19.98 -12.23 -8.07
C TYR A 430 -19.96 -11.19 -6.96
N ALA A 431 -20.52 -10.00 -7.22
CA ALA A 431 -20.64 -8.96 -6.20
C ALA A 431 -21.55 -9.41 -5.04
N ARG A 432 -22.69 -10.06 -5.34
CA ARG A 432 -23.60 -10.57 -4.30
C ARG A 432 -22.99 -11.68 -3.46
N GLY A 433 -22.19 -12.56 -4.06
CA GLY A 433 -21.48 -13.62 -3.33
C GLY A 433 -20.44 -13.08 -2.34
N MET A 434 -19.95 -11.86 -2.55
CA MET A 434 -19.09 -11.14 -1.61
C MET A 434 -19.87 -10.33 -0.55
N GLY A 435 -21.20 -10.45 -0.50
CA GLY A 435 -22.05 -9.72 0.46
C GLY A 435 -22.51 -8.32 -0.01
N LEU A 436 -22.17 -7.91 -1.24
CA LEU A 436 -22.53 -6.58 -1.75
C LEU A 436 -23.97 -6.58 -2.33
N LYS A 437 -24.58 -5.41 -2.33
CA LYS A 437 -25.86 -5.14 -3.02
C LYS A 437 -25.55 -4.65 -4.44
N THR A 438 -26.40 -4.96 -5.41
CA THR A 438 -26.19 -4.55 -6.81
C THR A 438 -27.31 -3.66 -7.32
N ARG A 439 -27.00 -2.59 -8.04
CA ARG A 439 -27.98 -1.72 -8.74
C ARG A 439 -27.45 -1.35 -10.13
N ALA A 440 -28.34 -0.88 -11.02
CA ALA A 440 -27.91 -0.48 -12.36
C ALA A 440 -27.17 0.87 -12.31
N THR A 441 -27.65 1.82 -11.50
CA THR A 441 -27.09 3.17 -11.40
C THR A 441 -26.79 3.59 -9.96
N ILE A 442 -26.04 4.68 -9.81
CA ILE A 442 -25.71 5.28 -8.51
C ILE A 442 -26.97 5.87 -7.85
N GLU A 443 -27.87 6.46 -8.63
CA GLU A 443 -29.14 7.04 -8.14
C GLU A 443 -30.06 5.97 -7.54
N GLU A 444 -30.17 4.81 -8.18
CA GLU A 444 -30.94 3.68 -7.65
C GLU A 444 -30.34 3.15 -6.34
N ALA A 445 -29.02 3.06 -6.27
CA ALA A 445 -28.32 2.66 -5.04
C ALA A 445 -28.53 3.68 -3.93
N LEU A 446 -28.44 4.97 -4.24
CA LEU A 446 -28.66 6.04 -3.27
C LEU A 446 -30.11 6.04 -2.78
N ALA A 447 -31.09 5.86 -3.66
CA ALA A 447 -32.50 5.76 -3.27
C ALA A 447 -32.77 4.57 -2.34
N ASP A 448 -32.18 3.41 -2.63
CA ASP A 448 -32.29 2.21 -1.77
C ASP A 448 -31.58 2.41 -0.43
N ALA A 449 -30.41 3.05 -0.44
CA ALA A 449 -29.64 3.39 0.76
C ALA A 449 -30.44 4.32 1.68
N LYS A 450 -31.01 5.40 1.13
CA LYS A 450 -31.88 6.35 1.85
C LYS A 450 -33.08 5.66 2.48
N LYS A 451 -33.70 4.73 1.76
CA LYS A 451 -34.87 4.00 2.23
C LYS A 451 -34.55 3.03 3.38
N LYS A 452 -33.38 2.40 3.38
CA LYS A 452 -33.09 1.25 4.25
C LYS A 452 -32.08 1.51 5.36
N PHE A 453 -31.15 2.45 5.18
CA PHE A 453 -29.97 2.57 6.04
C PHE A 453 -29.77 3.99 6.58
N VAL A 454 -29.84 5.01 5.71
CA VAL A 454 -29.32 6.36 6.06
C VAL A 454 -30.38 7.46 6.15
N GLY A 455 -31.66 7.15 5.92
CA GLY A 455 -32.74 8.14 5.93
C GLY A 455 -32.77 9.04 4.68
N GLN A 456 -33.69 10.00 4.65
CA GLN A 456 -33.97 10.78 3.43
C GLN A 456 -32.93 11.85 3.09
N ASN A 457 -32.26 12.39 4.12
CA ASN A 457 -31.32 13.50 4.02
C ASN A 457 -29.91 13.12 4.54
N PRO A 458 -29.25 12.11 3.95
CA PRO A 458 -27.90 11.73 4.37
C PRO A 458 -26.87 12.80 3.99
N ASN A 459 -25.78 12.87 4.74
CA ASN A 459 -24.58 13.57 4.31
C ASN A 459 -23.84 12.70 3.28
N ILE A 460 -23.62 13.22 2.08
CA ILE A 460 -23.03 12.48 0.96
C ILE A 460 -21.66 13.06 0.62
N LEU A 461 -20.65 12.18 0.54
CA LEU A 461 -19.32 12.48 0.03
C LEU A 461 -19.09 11.76 -1.30
N ALA A 462 -18.79 12.52 -2.35
CA ALA A 462 -18.37 12.01 -3.63
C ALA A 462 -16.85 12.14 -3.80
N LEU A 463 -16.21 11.06 -4.24
CA LEU A 463 -14.77 10.95 -4.45
C LEU A 463 -14.46 10.52 -5.90
N PRO A 464 -14.58 11.42 -6.89
CA PRO A 464 -14.08 11.14 -8.23
C PRO A 464 -12.54 11.07 -8.23
N GLN A 465 -11.93 10.37 -9.19
CA GLN A 465 -10.47 10.18 -9.27
C GLN A 465 -9.84 9.35 -8.14
N THR A 466 -10.66 8.65 -7.34
CA THR A 466 -10.24 7.89 -6.14
C THR A 466 -9.04 6.96 -6.38
N PHE A 467 -9.02 6.25 -7.51
CA PHE A 467 -7.95 5.31 -7.85
C PHE A 467 -7.05 5.80 -9.00
N LYS A 468 -7.12 7.09 -9.35
CA LYS A 468 -6.26 7.76 -10.34
C LYS A 468 -5.23 8.67 -9.70
N LEU A 469 -5.50 9.14 -8.48
CA LEU A 469 -4.67 10.07 -7.73
C LEU A 469 -4.16 9.44 -6.43
N GLY A 470 -3.04 9.94 -5.92
CA GLY A 470 -2.53 9.53 -4.60
C GLY A 470 -3.55 9.80 -3.50
N ALA A 471 -3.99 8.76 -2.78
CA ALA A 471 -5.04 8.89 -1.77
C ALA A 471 -4.56 9.61 -0.49
N VAL A 472 -5.47 10.30 0.18
CA VAL A 472 -5.28 10.96 1.49
C VAL A 472 -6.14 10.27 2.56
N HIS A 473 -5.99 10.68 3.81
CA HIS A 473 -6.82 10.32 4.95
C HIS A 473 -7.61 11.58 5.33
N LEU A 474 -8.92 11.55 5.11
CA LEU A 474 -9.76 12.70 5.46
C LEU A 474 -10.03 12.71 6.96
N MET A 475 -10.01 13.91 7.52
CA MET A 475 -10.25 14.17 8.94
C MET A 475 -11.32 15.23 9.12
N MET A 476 -11.91 15.24 10.32
CA MET A 476 -12.79 16.32 10.74
C MET A 476 -11.98 17.63 10.79
N LYS A 477 -12.58 18.73 10.32
CA LYS A 477 -11.90 20.03 10.17
C LYS A 477 -11.33 20.57 11.48
N ASP A 478 -12.00 20.30 12.59
CA ASP A 478 -11.61 20.76 13.93
C ASP A 478 -10.76 19.73 14.71
N GLU A 479 -10.45 18.58 14.10
CA GLU A 479 -9.62 17.54 14.70
C GLU A 479 -8.14 17.85 14.40
N ALA A 480 -7.39 18.20 15.44
CA ALA A 480 -5.96 18.39 15.30
C ALA A 480 -5.28 17.03 15.12
N TYR A 481 -4.72 16.77 13.94
CA TYR A 481 -3.78 15.67 13.81
C TYR A 481 -2.44 16.08 14.41
N GLU A 482 -2.20 15.77 15.68
CA GLU A 482 -0.96 16.19 16.35
C GLU A 482 0.29 15.43 15.86
N GLY A 483 0.17 14.39 15.02
CA GLY A 483 1.32 13.60 14.54
C GLY A 483 2.14 12.93 15.65
N LYS A 484 1.72 13.05 16.92
CA LYS A 484 2.34 12.44 18.10
C LYS A 484 1.78 11.07 18.43
N GLY A 485 0.76 10.61 17.70
CA GLY A 485 0.12 9.29 17.78
C GLY A 485 -0.35 8.85 19.18
N GLN A 486 -0.96 9.71 19.98
CA GLN A 486 -1.62 9.24 21.22
C GLN A 486 -3.13 9.21 21.14
N GLU A 487 -3.73 9.57 20.02
CA GLU A 487 -5.18 9.70 19.92
C GLU A 487 -5.73 8.59 19.04
N ASP A 488 -6.06 7.47 19.71
CA ASP A 488 -7.27 6.66 19.43
C ASP A 488 -7.41 5.57 20.51
N CYS A 489 -7.79 5.99 21.71
CA CYS A 489 -8.48 5.15 22.69
C CYS A 489 -9.43 6.01 23.55
N GLY A 490 -10.23 6.85 22.88
CA GLY A 490 -11.33 7.60 23.48
C GLY A 490 -12.67 6.88 23.32
N CYS A 491 -12.76 5.62 23.75
CA CYS A 491 -14.06 5.02 24.06
C CYS A 491 -14.03 4.52 25.50
N ALA A 492 -13.86 5.48 26.42
CA ALA A 492 -14.16 5.32 27.82
C ALA A 492 -15.43 6.12 28.12
N CYS A 493 -16.32 5.47 28.88
CA CYS A 493 -17.46 6.05 29.61
C CYS A 493 -18.81 6.12 28.89
N HIS A 494 -19.50 4.98 28.82
CA HIS A 494 -20.84 4.86 29.42
C HIS A 494 -21.00 3.46 30.05
N MET A 495 -20.31 3.22 31.17
CA MET A 495 -20.84 2.31 32.18
C MET A 495 -21.63 3.15 33.17
N HIS A 496 -22.94 3.22 32.97
CA HIS A 496 -23.84 3.54 34.06
C HIS A 496 -23.89 2.32 34.96
N GLY A 497 -23.53 2.53 36.23
CA GLY A 497 -23.65 1.51 37.25
C GLY A 497 -25.09 1.26 37.63
N GLN A 498 -25.31 0.10 38.23
CA GLN A 498 -26.10 0.00 39.45
C GLN A 498 -25.62 -1.23 40.22
N MET A 499 -24.97 -0.96 41.36
CA MET A 499 -25.00 -1.85 42.50
C MET A 499 -26.44 -1.86 43.02
N VAL A 500 -27.11 -3.01 42.94
CA VAL A 500 -27.79 -3.73 44.05
C VAL A 500 -27.85 -5.20 43.66
#